data_AF-A0A6P6XP50-F1
#
_entry.id   AF-A0A6P6XP50-F1
#
_cell.length_a   1.000
_cell.length_b   1.000
_cell.length_c   1.000
_cell.angle_alpha   90.00
_cell.angle_beta   90.00
_cell.angle_gamma   90.00
#
_symmetry.space_group_name_H-M   'P 1'
#
loop_
_entity.id
_entity.type
_entity.pdbx_description
1 polymer ?
#
loop_
_entity_poly.entity_id
_entity_poly.type
_entity_poly.pdbx_seq_one_letter_code
_entity_poly.pdbx_strand_id
1 'polypeptide(L)'
;MFKMIFGRKLIQSKSLQIHRLFATSISKRIEDRKLGRLALLRKAIDEIYQNQNHNNRNFDWNDARKQLYERQIHFPSNFEFTLLSAFDVNNVQSYDEQYQLDSNLFHEIANFVSKSKTLQSNKIASIRFCVFLSQYPQYLSEQQLEFIRKIALSIANDSIQIKPVIIDIVTALAHSSPENCRLACQLLPKFLTFQKYAFSLRLEIIRILFQALINHRMSEELLQFLQQNSQIIDNIDLTTFGQLISLIAKTRLSPRKFSKQNLIDMIRCLSDLHMPLLADDMVILVDKILKQKLGYKHIEDVQIDRIKGICPCCGNQLTGLNNDEFLQLKQHFKSIIFDSNDQYMMDNLTEYHLQLMDFEQKILIDDHDSNKPRYDLIVDGLNISYRRSKSIVQDKTGLRTFAKVYKVKDIDNQIVTIMEQNYLMSKYKRILLIGRQHMKSWFQLKRMCQHYTNSIDLNLLLDRTRDDNYILYAAIQHPQTMILSSDHFKDHQNKFIDWYRNNNSSMIDNDDNEIRPNLGLIFKRWLKSRQIRIEQGSNLLQYPNQFDIKIHFHHSNDNSESELPILHIPVVLIPDPYDNDDHKIGWICAMDKLNKTQ
;
A
#
# COMPACT_ATOMS: atom_id res chain seq x y z
N MET A 1 13.59 -5.01 -31.62
CA MET A 1 12.18 -4.70 -31.23
C MET A 1 12.04 -3.44 -30.35
N PHE A 2 13.12 -2.70 -30.02
CA PHE A 2 13.08 -1.44 -29.26
C PHE A 2 12.32 -0.28 -29.92
N LYS A 3 12.09 -0.28 -31.24
CA LYS A 3 11.40 0.82 -31.96
C LYS A 3 9.87 0.75 -31.94
N MET A 4 9.27 -0.39 -31.62
CA MET A 4 7.81 -0.58 -31.72
C MET A 4 7.01 -0.04 -30.52
N ILE A 5 7.66 0.15 -29.37
CA ILE A 5 7.04 0.64 -28.13
C ILE A 5 6.83 2.17 -28.16
N PHE A 6 7.60 2.90 -28.98
CA PHE A 6 7.56 4.37 -29.02
C PHE A 6 6.32 4.96 -29.70
N GLY A 7 5.68 4.24 -30.62
CA GLY A 7 4.57 4.77 -31.44
C GLY A 7 3.21 4.85 -30.73
N ARG A 8 3.00 4.09 -29.63
CA ARG A 8 1.70 4.06 -28.91
C ARG A 8 1.63 4.99 -27.69
N LYS A 9 2.76 5.63 -27.31
CA LYS A 9 2.87 6.51 -26.13
C LYS A 9 2.06 7.82 -26.20
N LEU A 10 1.62 8.26 -27.38
CA LEU A 10 0.97 9.57 -27.53
C LEU A 10 -0.53 9.63 -27.18
N ILE A 11 -1.21 8.48 -27.08
CA ILE A 11 -2.68 8.44 -26.95
C ILE A 11 -3.12 8.16 -25.49
N GLN A 12 -2.34 7.38 -24.73
CA GLN A 12 -2.64 7.06 -23.33
C GLN A 12 -2.26 8.17 -22.32
N SER A 13 -1.38 9.11 -22.69
CA SER A 13 -1.01 10.24 -21.82
C SER A 13 -2.18 11.20 -21.55
N LYS A 14 -3.21 11.22 -22.42
CA LYS A 14 -4.34 12.14 -22.31
C LYS A 14 -5.39 11.74 -21.28
N SER A 15 -5.63 10.45 -21.00
CA SER A 15 -6.64 10.05 -19.99
C SER A 15 -6.12 10.15 -18.56
N LEU A 16 -4.83 9.89 -18.34
CA LEU A 16 -4.13 10.13 -17.07
C LEU A 16 -4.02 11.63 -16.74
N GLN A 17 -3.89 12.49 -17.76
CA GLN A 17 -4.00 13.95 -17.59
C GLN A 17 -5.40 14.37 -17.12
N ILE A 18 -6.48 13.74 -17.60
CA ILE A 18 -7.86 14.12 -17.22
C ILE A 18 -8.17 13.73 -15.76
N HIS A 19 -7.76 12.55 -15.29
CA HIS A 19 -7.92 12.20 -13.87
C HIS A 19 -7.03 13.02 -12.93
N ARG A 20 -5.80 13.36 -13.35
CA ARG A 20 -4.97 14.33 -12.63
C ARG A 20 -5.64 15.70 -12.58
N LEU A 21 -6.20 16.18 -13.69
CA LEU A 21 -6.93 17.46 -13.78
C LEU A 21 -8.14 17.51 -12.84
N PHE A 22 -8.91 16.40 -12.70
CA PHE A 22 -10.05 16.33 -11.79
C PHE A 22 -9.64 16.29 -10.31
N ALA A 23 -8.64 15.48 -9.94
CA ALA A 23 -8.10 15.46 -8.58
C ALA A 23 -7.47 16.80 -8.20
N THR A 24 -6.72 17.44 -9.11
CA THR A 24 -6.24 18.81 -8.92
C THR A 24 -7.39 19.81 -8.83
N SER A 25 -8.52 19.61 -9.51
CA SER A 25 -9.66 20.56 -9.44
C SER A 25 -10.41 20.52 -8.11
N ILE A 26 -10.54 19.35 -7.47
CA ILE A 26 -11.17 19.20 -6.16
C ILE A 26 -10.21 19.69 -5.08
N SER A 27 -8.93 19.32 -5.15
CA SER A 27 -7.89 19.83 -4.26
C SER A 27 -7.77 21.35 -4.37
N LYS A 28 -7.78 21.89 -5.60
CA LYS A 28 -7.78 23.33 -5.89
C LYS A 28 -9.05 24.01 -5.40
N ARG A 29 -10.25 23.43 -5.54
CA ARG A 29 -11.48 24.02 -4.95
C ARG A 29 -11.49 24.03 -3.42
N ILE A 30 -10.88 23.01 -2.80
CA ILE A 30 -10.71 22.96 -1.34
C ILE A 30 -9.66 23.99 -0.91
N GLU A 31 -8.57 24.15 -1.65
CA GLU A 31 -7.57 25.20 -1.48
C GLU A 31 -8.16 26.59 -1.71
N ASP A 32 -8.92 26.82 -2.78
CA ASP A 32 -9.58 28.10 -3.10
C ASP A 32 -10.60 28.49 -2.01
N ARG A 33 -11.33 27.53 -1.44
CA ARG A 33 -12.22 27.77 -0.30
C ARG A 33 -11.45 28.05 1.00
N LYS A 34 -10.31 27.40 1.21
CA LYS A 34 -9.39 27.70 2.32
C LYS A 34 -8.79 29.10 2.16
N LEU A 35 -8.35 29.46 0.95
CA LEU A 35 -7.82 30.78 0.56
C LEU A 35 -8.86 31.89 0.71
N GLY A 36 -10.12 31.65 0.30
CA GLY A 36 -11.21 32.61 0.49
C GLY A 36 -11.55 32.84 1.97
N ARG A 37 -11.53 31.78 2.80
CA ARG A 37 -11.68 31.91 4.25
C ARG A 37 -10.49 32.62 4.91
N LEU A 38 -9.27 32.33 4.46
CA LEU A 38 -8.03 32.99 4.88
C LEU A 38 -8.08 34.50 4.60
N ALA A 39 -8.51 34.91 3.42
CA ALA A 39 -8.62 36.33 3.05
C ALA A 39 -9.63 37.10 3.90
N LEU A 40 -10.81 36.49 4.17
CA LEU A 40 -11.83 37.08 5.05
C LEU A 40 -11.35 37.21 6.49
N LEU A 41 -10.67 36.18 6.98
CA LEU A 41 -10.11 36.18 8.32
C LEU A 41 -9.02 37.24 8.48
N ARG A 42 -8.08 37.30 7.53
CA ARG A 42 -7.01 38.29 7.53
C ARG A 42 -7.57 39.70 7.58
N LYS A 43 -8.51 40.03 6.69
CA LYS A 43 -9.14 41.35 6.67
C LYS A 43 -9.73 41.71 8.04
N ALA A 44 -10.41 40.76 8.68
CA ALA A 44 -10.99 40.98 9.99
C ALA A 44 -9.93 41.15 11.09
N ILE A 45 -8.80 40.43 11.03
CA ILE A 45 -7.69 40.57 11.99
C ILE A 45 -6.95 41.89 11.78
N ASP A 46 -6.63 42.26 10.55
CA ASP A 46 -5.99 43.54 10.22
C ASP A 46 -6.83 44.71 10.75
N GLU A 47 -8.16 44.65 10.56
CA GLU A 47 -9.08 45.64 11.13
C GLU A 47 -9.02 45.68 12.67
N ILE A 48 -9.02 44.52 13.34
CA ILE A 48 -8.92 44.45 14.81
C ILE A 48 -7.55 44.96 15.29
N TYR A 49 -6.47 44.61 14.59
CA TYR A 49 -5.10 44.99 14.90
C TYR A 49 -4.91 46.50 14.78
N GLN A 50 -5.37 47.10 13.69
CA GLN A 50 -5.35 48.56 13.52
C GLN A 50 -6.14 49.26 14.63
N ASN A 51 -7.31 48.72 14.99
CA ASN A 51 -8.14 49.26 16.07
C ASN A 51 -7.48 49.14 17.46
N GLN A 52 -6.73 48.08 17.72
CA GLN A 52 -6.04 47.88 19.00
C GLN A 52 -4.71 48.66 19.07
N ASN A 53 -3.96 48.75 17.97
CA ASN A 53 -2.69 49.49 17.91
C ASN A 53 -2.85 51.01 17.97
N HIS A 54 -4.00 51.56 17.57
CA HIS A 54 -4.30 52.98 17.79
C HIS A 54 -4.21 53.40 19.27
N ASN A 55 -4.24 52.44 20.21
CA ASN A 55 -4.18 52.69 21.65
C ASN A 55 -2.82 52.37 22.30
N ASN A 56 -1.75 52.11 21.53
CA ASN A 56 -0.40 51.78 22.06
C ASN A 56 -0.38 50.62 23.08
N ARG A 57 -1.32 49.67 22.97
CA ARG A 57 -1.36 48.45 23.80
C ARG A 57 -0.86 47.27 22.98
N ASN A 58 -0.16 46.34 23.64
CA ASN A 58 0.11 45.03 23.05
C ASN A 58 -1.21 44.41 22.55
N PHE A 59 -1.18 43.82 21.35
CA PHE A 59 -2.36 43.20 20.75
C PHE A 59 -2.99 42.15 21.69
N ASP A 60 -4.26 42.36 22.04
CA ASP A 60 -5.00 41.51 22.96
C ASP A 60 -5.73 40.42 22.17
N TRP A 61 -5.11 39.23 22.19
CA TRP A 61 -5.60 38.04 21.49
C TRP A 61 -6.94 37.52 22.01
N ASN A 62 -7.31 37.78 23.26
CA ASN A 62 -8.60 37.33 23.80
C ASN A 62 -9.74 38.23 23.30
N ASP A 63 -9.49 39.53 23.20
CA ASP A 63 -10.43 40.49 22.62
C ASP A 63 -10.62 40.25 21.12
N ALA A 64 -9.53 40.04 20.37
CA ALA A 64 -9.60 39.72 18.94
C ALA A 64 -10.46 38.46 18.66
N ARG A 65 -10.29 37.42 19.48
CA ARG A 65 -11.10 36.19 19.38
C ARG A 65 -12.58 36.45 19.62
N LYS A 66 -12.91 37.29 20.61
CA LYS A 66 -14.30 37.65 20.91
C LYS A 66 -14.94 38.39 19.72
N GLN A 67 -14.23 39.38 19.17
CA GLN A 67 -14.71 40.16 18.03
C GLN A 67 -14.91 39.32 16.76
N LEU A 68 -14.12 38.27 16.56
CA LEU A 68 -14.31 37.36 15.41
C LEU A 68 -15.40 36.34 15.59
N TYR A 69 -15.60 35.89 16.83
CA TYR A 69 -16.74 35.06 17.18
C TYR A 69 -18.05 35.81 16.95
N GLU A 70 -18.09 37.10 17.32
CA GLU A 70 -19.22 38.01 17.02
C GLU A 70 -19.44 38.20 15.51
N ARG A 71 -18.37 38.13 14.71
CA ARG A 71 -18.42 38.13 13.23
C ARG A 71 -18.73 36.75 12.61
N GLN A 72 -19.06 35.74 13.42
CA GLN A 72 -19.34 34.35 13.01
C GLN A 72 -18.18 33.67 12.26
N ILE A 73 -16.94 34.11 12.49
CA ILE A 73 -15.76 33.47 11.90
C ILE A 73 -15.20 32.51 12.96
N HIS A 74 -15.51 31.22 12.80
CA HIS A 74 -15.19 30.18 13.80
C HIS A 74 -13.81 29.55 13.60
N PHE A 75 -13.05 29.38 14.69
CA PHE A 75 -11.77 28.66 14.70
C PHE A 75 -11.71 27.63 15.84
N PRO A 76 -11.08 26.48 15.62
CA PRO A 76 -10.89 25.46 16.66
C PRO A 76 -9.91 25.86 17.77
N SER A 77 -8.96 26.79 17.54
CA SER A 77 -7.96 27.20 18.54
C SER A 77 -7.39 28.62 18.35
N ASN A 78 -6.86 29.22 19.43
CA ASN A 78 -6.12 30.51 19.41
C ASN A 78 -4.90 30.48 18.48
N PHE A 79 -4.35 29.30 18.23
CA PHE A 79 -3.15 29.14 17.43
C PHE A 79 -3.44 29.08 15.93
N GLU A 80 -4.46 28.33 15.50
CA GLU A 80 -4.96 28.42 14.11
C GLU A 80 -5.38 29.85 13.78
N PHE A 81 -5.97 30.55 14.74
CA PHE A 81 -6.31 31.95 14.60
C PHE A 81 -5.08 32.83 14.28
N THR A 82 -4.00 32.73 15.06
CA THR A 82 -2.73 33.44 14.81
C THR A 82 -2.02 32.98 13.54
N LEU A 83 -2.10 31.68 13.18
CA LEU A 83 -1.51 31.12 11.96
C LEU A 83 -2.15 31.68 10.70
N LEU A 84 -3.48 31.81 10.70
CA LEU A 84 -4.26 32.14 9.52
C LEU A 84 -4.27 33.66 9.24
N SER A 85 -4.02 34.50 10.26
CA SER A 85 -3.64 35.92 10.06
C SER A 85 -2.34 36.12 9.30
N ALA A 86 -1.47 35.10 9.31
CA ALA A 86 -0.07 35.28 8.97
C ALA A 86 0.26 35.19 7.46
N PHE A 87 -0.74 34.92 6.60
CA PHE A 87 -0.52 34.77 5.16
C PHE A 87 -0.87 36.05 4.41
N ASP A 88 0.16 36.78 3.96
CA ASP A 88 -0.02 37.96 3.10
C ASP A 88 -0.26 37.54 1.64
N VAL A 89 -1.51 37.48 1.21
CA VAL A 89 -1.88 37.19 -0.19
C VAL A 89 -1.77 38.43 -1.11
N ASN A 90 -1.53 39.64 -0.58
CA ASN A 90 -1.76 40.89 -1.32
C ASN A 90 -0.51 41.71 -1.66
N ASN A 91 0.70 41.22 -1.41
CA ASN A 91 1.92 41.97 -1.73
C ASN A 91 2.98 41.13 -2.44
N VAL A 92 2.58 40.43 -3.49
CA VAL A 92 3.46 39.49 -4.18
C VAL A 92 3.43 39.74 -5.69
N GLN A 93 4.52 40.26 -6.25
CA GLN A 93 4.65 40.51 -7.70
C GLN A 93 5.01 39.25 -8.49
N SER A 94 5.24 38.10 -7.83
CA SER A 94 5.51 36.82 -8.49
C SER A 94 4.99 35.62 -7.68
N TYR A 95 4.60 34.54 -8.35
CA TYR A 95 4.12 33.31 -7.69
C TYR A 95 5.14 32.65 -6.73
N ASP A 96 6.43 32.99 -6.85
CA ASP A 96 7.51 32.39 -6.05
C ASP A 96 7.70 33.05 -4.67
N GLU A 97 7.21 34.27 -4.48
CA GLU A 97 7.31 35.03 -3.21
C GLU A 97 6.12 34.76 -2.25
N GLN A 98 5.07 34.05 -2.69
CA GLN A 98 3.85 33.77 -1.90
C GLN A 98 4.08 32.88 -0.67
N TYR A 99 5.24 32.23 -0.56
CA TYR A 99 5.51 31.21 0.46
C TYR A 99 6.61 31.59 1.45
N GLN A 100 7.23 32.76 1.33
CA GLN A 100 8.16 33.25 2.33
C GLN A 100 7.37 33.86 3.49
N LEU A 101 7.45 33.23 4.67
CA LEU A 101 6.83 33.77 5.88
C LEU A 101 7.56 35.06 6.27
N ASP A 102 6.82 36.16 6.46
CA ASP A 102 7.38 37.42 6.95
C ASP A 102 8.20 37.19 8.24
N SER A 103 9.40 37.74 8.30
CA SER A 103 10.35 37.49 9.39
C SER A 103 9.88 38.02 10.74
N ASN A 104 9.17 39.17 10.75
CA ASN A 104 8.65 39.78 11.97
C ASN A 104 7.48 38.95 12.51
N LEU A 105 6.63 38.49 11.62
CA LEU A 105 5.50 37.62 11.91
C LEU A 105 5.93 36.24 12.41
N PHE A 106 6.97 35.65 11.79
CA PHE A 106 7.60 34.44 12.34
C PHE A 106 8.12 34.68 13.76
N HIS A 107 8.78 35.82 14.02
CA HIS A 107 9.28 36.17 15.35
C HIS A 107 8.15 36.35 16.37
N GLU A 108 7.03 36.95 16.01
CA GLU A 108 5.86 37.08 16.89
C GLU A 108 5.26 35.72 17.25
N ILE A 109 5.06 34.85 16.27
CA ILE A 109 4.53 33.49 16.48
C ILE A 109 5.51 32.64 17.30
N ALA A 110 6.80 32.68 16.96
CA ALA A 110 7.85 31.97 17.70
C ALA A 110 7.97 32.47 19.15
N ASN A 111 7.83 33.78 19.38
CA ASN A 111 7.80 34.38 20.72
C ASN A 111 6.55 33.97 21.50
N PHE A 112 5.38 33.94 20.86
CA PHE A 112 4.15 33.48 21.50
C PHE A 112 4.24 31.99 21.91
N VAL A 113 4.71 31.16 20.98
CA VAL A 113 4.93 29.73 21.19
C VAL A 113 5.94 29.49 22.32
N SER A 114 7.08 30.19 22.29
CA SER A 114 8.15 30.02 23.28
C SER A 114 7.80 30.56 24.67
N LYS A 115 6.89 31.54 24.79
CA LYS A 115 6.37 32.05 26.07
C LYS A 115 5.29 31.14 26.67
N SER A 116 4.65 30.32 25.87
CA SER A 116 3.48 29.49 26.25
C SER A 116 3.83 28.13 26.87
N LYS A 117 4.91 28.04 27.65
CA LYS A 117 5.56 26.77 28.09
C LYS A 117 4.74 25.90 29.06
N THR A 118 3.65 26.41 29.64
CA THR A 118 2.95 25.76 30.75
C THR A 118 1.72 24.95 30.34
N LEU A 119 1.04 25.31 29.25
CA LEU A 119 -0.21 24.65 28.84
C LEU A 119 0.05 23.57 27.77
N GLN A 120 -0.44 22.36 28.02
CA GLN A 120 -0.36 21.23 27.09
C GLN A 120 -0.96 21.57 25.71
N SER A 121 -2.08 22.30 25.67
CA SER A 121 -2.72 22.76 24.43
C SER A 121 -1.79 23.62 23.56
N ASN A 122 -0.99 24.49 24.18
CA ASN A 122 -0.09 25.38 23.46
C ASN A 122 1.12 24.59 22.90
N LYS A 123 1.61 23.58 23.61
CA LYS A 123 2.66 22.67 23.11
C LYS A 123 2.18 21.88 21.89
N ILE A 124 0.97 21.32 21.95
CA ILE A 124 0.36 20.60 20.81
C ILE A 124 0.18 21.54 19.60
N ALA A 125 -0.32 22.75 19.85
CA ALA A 125 -0.47 23.75 18.80
C ALA A 125 0.88 24.15 18.15
N SER A 126 1.91 24.31 18.97
CA SER A 126 3.26 24.67 18.52
C SER A 126 3.86 23.61 17.60
N ILE A 127 3.68 22.31 17.91
CA ILE A 127 4.19 21.27 17.01
C ILE A 127 3.40 21.19 15.71
N ARG A 128 2.08 21.40 15.75
CA ARG A 128 1.25 21.48 14.54
C ARG A 128 1.67 22.64 13.64
N PHE A 129 2.15 23.74 14.21
CA PHE A 129 2.80 24.79 13.41
C PHE A 129 4.03 24.27 12.67
N CYS A 130 4.89 23.54 13.39
CA CYS A 130 6.11 23.02 12.83
C CYS A 130 5.80 22.03 11.70
N VAL A 131 4.74 21.23 11.85
CA VAL A 131 4.20 20.38 10.77
C VAL A 131 3.80 21.24 9.57
N PHE A 132 3.03 22.31 9.79
CA PHE A 132 2.65 23.23 8.72
C PHE A 132 3.86 23.84 8.00
N LEU A 133 4.84 24.37 8.74
CA LEU A 133 6.07 24.93 8.17
C LEU A 133 6.83 23.88 7.33
N SER A 134 6.90 22.64 7.82
CA SER A 134 7.58 21.54 7.15
C SER A 134 6.92 21.07 5.85
N GLN A 135 5.71 21.55 5.51
CA GLN A 135 5.07 21.28 4.21
C GLN A 135 5.79 21.98 3.05
N TYR A 136 6.53 23.04 3.34
CA TYR A 136 7.24 23.84 2.34
C TYR A 136 8.72 24.05 2.71
N PRO A 137 9.50 22.95 2.82
CA PRO A 137 10.86 22.99 3.36
C PRO A 137 11.82 23.89 2.57
N GLN A 138 11.57 24.08 1.27
CA GLN A 138 12.39 24.93 0.39
C GLN A 138 12.36 26.42 0.76
N TYR A 139 11.39 26.88 1.56
CA TYR A 139 11.27 28.27 1.99
C TYR A 139 11.67 28.49 3.45
N LEU A 140 12.19 27.46 4.13
CA LEU A 140 12.59 27.56 5.52
C LEU A 140 14.00 28.15 5.65
N SER A 141 14.12 29.18 6.48
CA SER A 141 15.42 29.71 6.92
C SER A 141 16.04 28.84 8.01
N GLU A 142 17.36 28.96 8.22
CA GLU A 142 18.05 28.27 9.32
C GLU A 142 17.44 28.55 10.70
N GLN A 143 16.94 29.77 10.92
CA GLN A 143 16.25 30.12 12.17
C GLN A 143 14.94 29.34 12.34
N GLN A 144 14.19 29.16 11.25
CA GLN A 144 12.95 28.37 11.25
C GLN A 144 13.23 26.88 11.42
N LEU A 145 14.30 26.36 10.80
CA LEU A 145 14.74 24.97 10.99
C LEU A 145 15.14 24.69 12.44
N GLU A 146 15.89 25.62 13.07
CA GLU A 146 16.28 25.53 14.47
C GLU A 146 15.08 25.67 15.41
N PHE A 147 14.10 26.51 15.07
CA PHE A 147 12.85 26.61 15.81
C PHE A 147 12.09 25.27 15.81
N ILE A 148 11.90 24.66 14.63
CA ILE A 148 11.25 23.34 14.51
C ILE A 148 11.98 22.31 15.39
N ARG A 149 13.31 22.27 15.31
CA ARG A 149 14.16 21.37 16.10
C ARG A 149 13.97 21.55 17.60
N LYS A 150 14.03 22.79 18.09
CA LYS A 150 13.86 23.12 19.51
C LYS A 150 12.49 22.74 20.05
N ILE A 151 11.42 23.06 19.31
CA ILE A 151 10.05 22.74 19.71
C ILE A 151 9.84 21.23 19.74
N ALA A 152 10.24 20.52 18.68
CA ALA A 152 10.15 19.08 18.59
C ALA A 152 10.87 18.37 19.75
N LEU A 153 12.12 18.74 20.04
CA LEU A 153 12.89 18.17 21.15
C LEU A 153 12.29 18.49 22.51
N SER A 154 11.82 19.73 22.71
CA SER A 154 11.18 20.13 23.96
C SER A 154 9.94 19.30 24.26
N ILE A 155 9.12 19.02 23.24
CA ILE A 155 7.87 18.24 23.42
C ILE A 155 8.18 16.75 23.50
N ALA A 156 9.15 16.25 22.73
CA ALA A 156 9.58 14.86 22.81
C ALA A 156 10.13 14.47 24.20
N ASN A 157 10.69 15.44 24.95
CA ASN A 157 11.17 15.26 26.32
C ASN A 157 10.10 15.50 27.40
N ASP A 158 8.87 15.83 27.01
CA ASP A 158 7.78 16.12 27.92
C ASP A 158 6.95 14.86 28.25
N SER A 159 5.97 15.01 29.15
CA SER A 159 4.98 14.00 29.50
C SER A 159 3.87 13.82 28.45
N ILE A 160 3.79 14.71 27.44
CA ILE A 160 2.75 14.69 26.40
C ILE A 160 3.13 13.68 25.32
N GLN A 161 2.94 12.40 25.62
CA GLN A 161 3.30 11.30 24.72
C GLN A 161 2.07 10.55 24.22
N ILE A 162 1.16 11.31 23.63
CA ILE A 162 0.00 10.75 22.93
C ILE A 162 0.35 10.56 21.45
N LYS A 163 -0.15 9.47 20.85
CA LYS A 163 0.15 9.06 19.47
C LYS A 163 0.11 10.22 18.44
N PRO A 164 -0.95 11.05 18.38
CA PRO A 164 -1.03 12.13 17.37
C PRO A 164 0.10 13.16 17.50
N VAL A 165 0.51 13.47 18.73
CA VAL A 165 1.57 14.47 18.99
C VAL A 165 2.92 13.91 18.59
N ILE A 166 3.18 12.62 18.83
CA ILE A 166 4.42 11.98 18.39
C ILE A 166 4.52 11.98 16.86
N ILE A 167 3.41 11.69 16.18
CA ILE A 167 3.33 11.77 14.70
C ILE A 167 3.60 13.20 14.22
N ASP A 168 3.03 14.22 14.87
CA ASP A 168 3.29 15.62 14.54
C ASP A 168 4.79 15.96 14.72
N ILE A 169 5.42 15.49 15.81
CA ILE A 169 6.86 15.68 16.06
C ILE A 169 7.70 15.10 14.94
N VAL A 170 7.48 13.82 14.62
CA VAL A 170 8.22 13.12 13.57
C VAL A 170 7.99 13.79 12.23
N THR A 171 6.75 14.13 11.89
CA THR A 171 6.39 14.77 10.61
C THR A 171 7.12 16.10 10.43
N ALA A 172 7.08 16.95 11.46
CA ALA A 172 7.74 18.26 11.42
C ALA A 172 9.26 18.14 11.22
N LEU A 173 9.90 17.23 11.96
CA LEU A 173 11.33 17.01 11.84
C LEU A 173 11.70 16.36 10.50
N ALA A 174 11.01 15.29 10.12
CA ALA A 174 11.31 14.49 8.94
C ALA A 174 11.20 15.29 7.65
N HIS A 175 10.21 16.17 7.51
CA HIS A 175 10.00 16.93 6.27
C HIS A 175 10.78 18.24 6.20
N SER A 176 11.24 18.82 7.33
CA SER A 176 11.84 20.17 7.33
C SER A 176 13.24 20.25 6.73
N SER A 177 14.17 19.37 7.11
CA SER A 177 15.53 19.34 6.55
C SER A 177 16.21 17.98 6.73
N PRO A 178 17.31 17.68 6.01
CA PRO A 178 18.07 16.44 6.20
C PRO A 178 18.57 16.27 7.64
N GLU A 179 19.07 17.33 8.27
CA GLU A 179 19.56 17.30 9.66
C GLU A 179 18.44 17.00 10.66
N ASN A 180 17.27 17.61 10.46
CA ASN A 180 16.11 17.34 11.28
C ASN A 180 15.54 15.92 11.03
N CYS A 181 15.64 15.42 9.80
CA CYS A 181 15.27 14.05 9.47
C CYS A 181 16.18 13.01 10.18
N ARG A 182 17.50 13.25 10.23
CA ARG A 182 18.42 12.41 11.04
C ARG A 182 18.02 12.39 12.50
N LEU A 183 17.68 13.55 13.05
CA LEU A 183 17.22 13.67 14.43
C LEU A 183 15.91 12.88 14.65
N ALA A 184 14.97 12.95 13.71
CA ALA A 184 13.73 12.16 13.78
C ALA A 184 14.03 10.65 13.82
N CYS A 185 14.98 10.16 13.02
CA CYS A 185 15.42 8.77 13.05
C CYS A 185 16.05 8.39 14.40
N GLN A 186 16.83 9.29 15.02
CA GLN A 186 17.43 9.06 16.34
C GLN A 186 16.40 9.07 17.48
N LEU A 187 15.31 9.81 17.32
CA LEU A 187 14.21 9.84 18.30
C LEU A 187 13.28 8.63 18.20
N LEU A 188 13.32 7.88 17.08
CA LEU A 188 12.46 6.72 16.86
C LEU A 188 12.51 5.73 18.05
N PRO A 189 13.66 5.20 18.50
CA PRO A 189 13.71 4.26 19.62
C PRO A 189 13.03 4.78 20.88
N LYS A 190 13.16 6.08 21.16
CA LYS A 190 12.56 6.73 22.33
C LYS A 190 11.02 6.78 22.26
N PHE A 191 10.45 6.98 21.09
CA PHE A 191 8.99 6.90 20.93
C PHE A 191 8.47 5.46 20.99
N LEU A 192 9.32 4.49 20.62
CA LEU A 192 8.97 3.08 20.61
C LEU A 192 9.07 2.39 21.98
N THR A 193 9.81 2.94 22.94
CA THR A 193 9.86 2.41 24.32
C THR A 193 8.53 2.56 25.08
N PHE A 194 7.58 3.34 24.57
CA PHE A 194 6.27 3.54 25.21
C PHE A 194 5.27 2.46 24.78
N GLN A 195 5.05 1.50 25.68
CA GLN A 195 4.38 0.21 25.43
C GLN A 195 2.92 0.30 24.95
N LYS A 196 2.18 1.37 25.29
CA LYS A 196 0.72 1.43 25.06
C LYS A 196 0.29 1.59 23.59
N TYR A 197 1.18 2.07 22.71
CA TYR A 197 0.88 2.29 21.28
C TYR A 197 2.01 1.87 20.34
N ALA A 198 3.01 1.13 20.85
CA ALA A 198 4.30 0.97 20.20
C ALA A 198 4.21 0.55 18.74
N PHE A 199 3.34 -0.42 18.41
CA PHE A 199 3.33 -0.99 17.05
C PHE A 199 2.61 -0.13 15.99
N SER A 200 1.38 0.32 16.23
CA SER A 200 0.65 1.13 15.24
C SER A 200 1.31 2.51 15.05
N LEU A 201 1.90 3.06 16.12
CA LEU A 201 2.72 4.27 16.04
C LEU A 201 4.02 4.00 15.28
N ARG A 202 4.68 2.85 15.50
CA ARG A 202 5.88 2.44 14.76
C ARG A 202 5.66 2.41 13.26
N LEU A 203 4.58 1.79 12.78
CA LEU A 203 4.29 1.71 11.35
C LEU A 203 4.13 3.10 10.72
N GLU A 204 3.40 3.99 11.39
CA GLU A 204 3.13 5.34 10.90
C GLU A 204 4.40 6.20 10.86
N ILE A 205 5.21 6.15 11.93
CA ILE A 205 6.52 6.82 11.98
C ILE A 205 7.45 6.28 10.89
N ILE A 206 7.53 4.96 10.73
CA ILE A 206 8.40 4.32 9.72
C ILE A 206 8.01 4.79 8.33
N ARG A 207 6.71 4.88 8.03
CA ARG A 207 6.25 5.36 6.73
C ARG A 207 6.66 6.81 6.45
N ILE A 208 6.51 7.69 7.45
CA ILE A 208 6.93 9.09 7.36
C ILE A 208 8.44 9.19 7.13
N LEU A 209 9.24 8.50 7.94
CA LEU A 209 10.70 8.52 7.85
C LEU A 209 11.20 7.94 6.53
N PHE A 210 10.63 6.82 6.08
CA PHE A 210 10.99 6.20 4.81
C PHE A 210 10.82 7.16 3.63
N GLN A 211 9.66 7.84 3.55
CA GLN A 211 9.41 8.81 2.50
C GLN A 211 10.33 10.04 2.62
N ALA A 212 10.56 10.52 3.84
CA ALA A 212 11.43 11.67 4.08
C ALA A 212 12.89 11.39 3.69
N LEU A 213 13.43 10.20 3.99
CA LEU A 213 14.78 9.79 3.61
C LEU A 213 14.96 9.76 2.09
N ILE A 214 13.93 9.32 1.35
CA ILE A 214 13.93 9.36 -0.13
C ILE A 214 13.91 10.80 -0.63
N ASN A 215 13.01 11.64 -0.10
CA ASN A 215 12.84 13.03 -0.52
C ASN A 215 14.12 13.86 -0.28
N HIS A 216 14.76 13.69 0.87
CA HIS A 216 16.02 14.35 1.23
C HIS A 216 17.26 13.71 0.62
N ARG A 217 17.11 12.61 -0.14
CA ARG A 217 18.20 11.89 -0.83
C ARG A 217 19.28 11.34 0.11
N MET A 218 18.87 10.80 1.26
CA MET A 218 19.75 10.35 2.34
C MET A 218 20.08 8.86 2.24
N SER A 219 20.96 8.47 1.32
CA SER A 219 21.18 7.05 0.99
C SER A 219 21.88 6.22 2.07
N GLU A 220 22.75 6.81 2.90
CA GLU A 220 23.45 6.09 3.97
C GLU A 220 22.48 5.73 5.10
N GLU A 221 21.71 6.72 5.55
CA GLU A 221 20.68 6.57 6.57
C GLU A 221 19.54 5.65 6.10
N LEU A 222 19.18 5.73 4.80
CA LEU A 222 18.19 4.86 4.20
C LEU A 222 18.60 3.38 4.24
N LEU A 223 19.88 3.04 4.05
CA LEU A 223 20.33 1.64 4.15
C LEU A 223 20.11 1.11 5.57
N GLN A 224 20.60 1.85 6.57
CA GLN A 224 20.45 1.47 7.97
C GLN A 224 18.97 1.35 8.36
N PHE A 225 18.15 2.29 7.88
CA PHE A 225 16.72 2.30 8.10
C PHE A 225 16.04 1.06 7.48
N LEU A 226 16.39 0.71 6.24
CA LEU A 226 15.86 -0.46 5.53
C LEU A 226 16.27 -1.77 6.21
N GLN A 227 17.53 -1.90 6.64
CA GLN A 227 18.02 -3.09 7.34
C GLN A 227 17.24 -3.37 8.63
N GLN A 228 16.71 -2.33 9.29
CA GLN A 228 15.97 -2.46 10.54
C GLN A 228 14.45 -2.62 10.34
N ASN A 229 13.92 -2.21 9.19
CA ASN A 229 12.47 -2.00 9.04
C ASN A 229 11.87 -2.56 7.73
N SER A 230 12.65 -3.08 6.77
CA SER A 230 12.14 -3.50 5.46
C SER A 230 10.92 -4.43 5.54
N GLN A 231 10.94 -5.39 6.48
CA GLN A 231 9.90 -6.41 6.67
C GLN A 231 8.53 -5.85 7.11
N ILE A 232 8.50 -4.64 7.67
CA ILE A 232 7.27 -4.00 8.17
C ILE A 232 6.83 -2.80 7.34
N ILE A 233 7.60 -2.41 6.32
CA ILE A 233 7.18 -1.38 5.38
C ILE A 233 6.15 -1.98 4.42
N ASP A 234 4.91 -1.51 4.50
CA ASP A 234 3.81 -1.92 3.63
C ASP A 234 3.36 -0.79 2.68
N ASN A 235 2.55 -1.14 1.67
CA ASN A 235 1.82 -0.20 0.82
C ASN A 235 2.67 0.90 0.14
N ILE A 236 3.89 0.56 -0.27
CA ILE A 236 4.69 1.43 -1.13
C ILE A 236 4.06 1.44 -2.52
N ASP A 237 3.79 2.62 -3.07
CA ASP A 237 3.35 2.75 -4.45
C ASP A 237 4.54 2.67 -5.44
N LEU A 238 4.24 2.33 -6.71
CA LEU A 238 5.26 2.18 -7.75
C LEU A 238 6.09 3.46 -8.00
N THR A 239 5.53 4.65 -7.74
CA THR A 239 6.23 5.93 -7.92
C THR A 239 7.28 6.12 -6.85
N THR A 240 6.93 5.85 -5.59
CA THR A 240 7.84 5.91 -4.45
C THR A 240 8.99 4.90 -4.61
N PHE A 241 8.68 3.70 -5.11
CA PHE A 241 9.71 2.71 -5.44
C PHE A 241 10.63 3.17 -6.57
N GLY A 242 10.11 3.82 -7.62
CA GLY A 242 10.93 4.43 -8.68
C GLY A 242 11.84 5.57 -8.19
N GLN A 243 11.35 6.40 -7.26
CA GLN A 243 12.16 7.45 -6.62
C GLN A 243 13.33 6.85 -5.82
N LEU A 244 13.10 5.73 -5.14
CA LEU A 244 14.11 4.98 -4.43
C LEU A 244 15.20 4.44 -5.38
N ILE A 245 14.82 3.82 -6.51
CA ILE A 245 15.79 3.41 -7.53
C ILE A 245 16.58 4.59 -8.09
N SER A 246 15.91 5.72 -8.34
CA SER A 246 16.54 6.95 -8.80
C SER A 246 17.54 7.53 -7.80
N LEU A 247 17.24 7.44 -6.51
CA LEU A 247 18.15 7.83 -5.42
C LEU A 247 19.40 6.95 -5.44
N ILE A 248 19.22 5.63 -5.46
CA ILE A 248 20.32 4.65 -5.51
C ILE A 248 21.22 4.89 -6.73
N ALA A 249 20.63 5.21 -7.88
CA ALA A 249 21.38 5.54 -9.08
C ALA A 249 22.23 6.82 -8.92
N LYS A 250 21.80 7.79 -8.11
CA LYS A 250 22.55 9.03 -7.84
C LYS A 250 23.61 8.91 -6.74
N THR A 251 23.50 7.92 -5.85
CA THR A 251 24.46 7.71 -4.75
C THR A 251 25.87 7.44 -5.27
N ARG A 252 26.87 8.24 -4.87
CA ARG A 252 28.26 8.02 -5.28
C ARG A 252 28.86 6.87 -4.47
N LEU A 253 29.48 5.91 -5.15
CA LEU A 253 30.19 4.83 -4.48
C LEU A 253 31.53 5.33 -3.94
N SER A 254 31.83 4.97 -2.70
CA SER A 254 33.10 5.25 -2.04
C SER A 254 33.40 4.15 -1.03
N PRO A 255 34.62 3.59 -1.00
CA PRO A 255 35.01 2.58 -0.01
C PRO A 255 34.80 3.02 1.45
N ARG A 256 34.85 4.33 1.72
CA ARG A 256 34.75 4.88 3.08
C ARG A 256 33.33 5.27 3.52
N LYS A 257 32.37 5.33 2.59
CA LYS A 257 31.02 5.88 2.86
C LYS A 257 29.91 4.93 2.42
N PHE A 258 29.88 4.61 1.13
CA PHE A 258 28.86 3.76 0.54
C PHE A 258 29.51 2.84 -0.48
N SER A 259 29.85 1.63 -0.03
CA SER A 259 30.57 0.63 -0.81
C SER A 259 29.67 -0.08 -1.83
N LYS A 260 30.27 -0.90 -2.70
CA LYS A 260 29.50 -1.82 -3.56
C LYS A 260 28.67 -2.80 -2.74
N GLN A 261 29.19 -3.27 -1.60
CA GLN A 261 28.45 -4.18 -0.72
C GLN A 261 27.21 -3.50 -0.14
N ASN A 262 27.32 -2.24 0.28
CA ASN A 262 26.17 -1.46 0.76
C ASN A 262 25.07 -1.33 -0.31
N LEU A 263 25.46 -1.19 -1.58
CA LEU A 263 24.51 -1.18 -2.69
C LEU A 263 23.81 -2.54 -2.88
N ILE A 264 24.55 -3.65 -2.76
CA ILE A 264 24.00 -5.01 -2.83
C ILE A 264 23.05 -5.26 -1.66
N ASP A 265 23.43 -4.88 -0.43
CA ASP A 265 22.59 -5.02 0.76
C ASP A 265 21.32 -4.18 0.63
N MET A 266 21.41 -2.98 0.05
CA MET A 266 20.22 -2.16 -0.22
C MET A 266 19.27 -2.86 -1.19
N ILE A 267 19.78 -3.40 -2.31
CA ILE A 267 18.96 -4.17 -3.27
C ILE A 267 18.33 -5.39 -2.59
N ARG A 268 19.05 -6.05 -1.68
CA ARG A 268 18.50 -7.15 -0.87
C ARG A 268 17.34 -6.67 0.00
N CYS A 269 17.45 -5.54 0.69
CA CYS A 269 16.32 -4.97 1.44
C CYS A 269 15.15 -4.56 0.52
N LEU A 270 15.40 -4.17 -0.73
CA LEU A 270 14.33 -3.86 -1.68
C LEU A 270 13.52 -5.10 -2.09
N SER A 271 14.12 -6.30 -2.06
CA SER A 271 13.40 -7.56 -2.29
C SER A 271 12.26 -7.74 -1.29
N ASP A 272 12.47 -7.37 -0.03
CA ASP A 272 11.48 -7.52 1.04
C ASP A 272 10.27 -6.60 0.87
N LEU A 273 10.33 -5.62 -0.05
CA LEU A 273 9.23 -4.73 -0.34
C LEU A 273 8.19 -5.36 -1.30
N HIS A 274 8.51 -6.50 -1.94
CA HIS A 274 7.61 -7.23 -2.85
C HIS A 274 7.00 -6.37 -3.98
N MET A 275 7.78 -5.41 -4.50
CA MET A 275 7.34 -4.48 -5.56
C MET A 275 8.00 -4.80 -6.91
N PRO A 276 7.23 -4.86 -8.01
CA PRO A 276 7.80 -4.84 -9.35
C PRO A 276 8.27 -3.44 -9.74
N LEU A 277 9.20 -3.36 -10.70
CA LEU A 277 9.68 -2.09 -11.23
C LEU A 277 8.85 -1.59 -12.41
N LEU A 278 8.69 -0.28 -12.53
CA LEU A 278 8.20 0.32 -13.77
C LEU A 278 9.25 0.20 -14.88
N ALA A 279 8.78 0.09 -16.13
CA ALA A 279 9.68 -0.02 -17.29
C ALA A 279 10.66 1.15 -17.42
N ASP A 280 10.26 2.37 -17.06
CA ASP A 280 11.14 3.54 -17.12
C ASP A 280 12.23 3.49 -16.02
N ASP A 281 11.91 2.99 -14.82
CA ASP A 281 12.86 2.81 -13.72
C ASP A 281 13.81 1.64 -13.95
N MET A 282 13.37 0.65 -14.74
CA MET A 282 14.19 -0.50 -15.15
C MET A 282 15.43 -0.06 -15.95
N VAL A 283 15.29 0.94 -16.83
CA VAL A 283 16.45 1.49 -17.57
C VAL A 283 17.47 2.09 -16.59
N ILE A 284 17.00 2.82 -15.58
CA ILE A 284 17.86 3.41 -14.55
C ILE A 284 18.58 2.31 -13.77
N LEU A 285 17.85 1.28 -13.33
CA LEU A 285 18.43 0.15 -12.61
C LEU A 285 19.48 -0.57 -13.47
N VAL A 286 19.12 -1.00 -14.68
CA VAL A 286 20.00 -1.81 -15.54
C VAL A 286 21.24 -1.03 -15.93
N ASP A 287 21.10 0.18 -16.48
CA ASP A 287 22.23 0.90 -17.05
C ASP A 287 23.09 1.59 -16.00
N LYS A 288 22.47 2.24 -14.99
CA LYS A 288 23.23 3.00 -13.98
C LYS A 288 23.64 2.19 -12.77
N ILE A 289 22.84 1.21 -12.35
CA ILE A 289 23.11 0.44 -11.13
C ILE A 289 23.80 -0.87 -11.48
N LEU A 290 23.17 -1.74 -12.29
CA LEU A 290 23.71 -3.07 -12.55
C LEU A 290 24.97 -3.03 -13.41
N LYS A 291 24.94 -2.37 -14.58
CA LYS A 291 26.11 -2.30 -15.47
C LYS A 291 27.21 -1.37 -14.95
N GLN A 292 26.88 -0.11 -14.67
CA GLN A 292 27.90 0.90 -14.36
C GLN A 292 28.47 0.79 -12.94
N LYS A 293 27.63 0.54 -11.92
CA LYS A 293 28.08 0.54 -10.52
C LYS A 293 28.52 -0.83 -10.04
N LEU A 294 27.71 -1.86 -10.29
CA LEU A 294 27.99 -3.21 -9.82
C LEU A 294 28.92 -3.95 -10.78
N GLY A 295 28.73 -3.78 -12.09
CA GLY A 295 29.59 -4.38 -13.12
C GLY A 295 29.04 -5.66 -13.73
N TYR A 296 27.73 -5.90 -13.65
CA TYR A 296 27.09 -7.05 -14.28
C TYR A 296 27.34 -7.05 -15.80
N LYS A 297 27.80 -8.19 -16.31
CA LYS A 297 28.14 -8.37 -17.74
C LYS A 297 26.99 -8.96 -18.54
N HIS A 298 26.20 -9.83 -17.92
CA HIS A 298 25.11 -10.54 -18.58
C HIS A 298 23.78 -10.11 -17.95
N ILE A 299 22.96 -9.42 -18.74
CA ILE A 299 21.64 -8.96 -18.33
C ILE A 299 20.67 -9.27 -19.46
N GLU A 300 19.71 -10.16 -19.21
CA GLU A 300 18.81 -10.68 -20.22
C GLU A 300 17.34 -10.56 -19.78
N ASP A 301 16.48 -10.22 -20.75
CA ASP A 301 15.04 -10.36 -20.59
C ASP A 301 14.69 -11.85 -20.66
N VAL A 302 14.03 -12.36 -19.63
CA VAL A 302 13.67 -13.78 -19.53
C VAL A 302 12.16 -13.95 -19.36
N GLN A 303 11.64 -15.03 -19.94
CA GLN A 303 10.27 -15.48 -19.66
C GLN A 303 10.34 -16.66 -18.70
N ILE A 304 9.89 -16.44 -17.48
CA ILE A 304 9.88 -17.47 -16.43
C ILE A 304 8.52 -18.16 -16.46
N ASP A 305 8.54 -19.49 -16.54
CA ASP A 305 7.34 -20.31 -16.48
C ASP A 305 6.61 -20.09 -15.14
N ARG A 306 5.33 -19.73 -15.19
CA ARG A 306 4.54 -19.33 -14.01
C ARG A 306 4.38 -20.43 -12.97
N ILE A 307 4.46 -21.70 -13.40
CA ILE A 307 4.25 -22.87 -12.56
C ILE A 307 5.59 -23.34 -11.98
N LYS A 308 6.60 -23.50 -12.83
CA LYS A 308 7.91 -24.02 -12.43
C LYS A 308 8.76 -22.98 -11.69
N GLY A 309 8.64 -21.70 -12.07
CA GLY A 309 9.46 -20.63 -11.52
C GLY A 309 10.95 -20.77 -11.84
N ILE A 310 11.34 -21.59 -12.83
CA ILE A 310 12.74 -21.81 -13.18
C ILE A 310 13.16 -20.80 -14.24
N CYS A 311 14.24 -20.05 -13.96
CA CYS A 311 14.82 -19.12 -14.91
C CYS A 311 15.53 -19.88 -16.04
N PRO A 312 15.15 -19.67 -17.32
CA PRO A 312 15.78 -20.37 -18.44
C PRO A 312 17.22 -19.94 -18.70
N CYS A 313 17.61 -18.74 -18.24
CA CYS A 313 18.96 -18.19 -18.45
C CYS A 313 19.98 -18.78 -17.46
N CYS A 314 19.64 -18.86 -16.17
CA CYS A 314 20.61 -19.27 -15.14
C CYS A 314 20.26 -20.59 -14.43
N GLY A 315 19.08 -21.16 -14.68
CA GLY A 315 18.61 -22.41 -14.07
C GLY A 315 18.06 -22.28 -12.65
N ASN A 316 18.18 -21.11 -12.01
CA ASN A 316 17.70 -20.91 -10.64
C ASN A 316 16.17 -20.90 -10.54
N GLN A 317 15.65 -21.46 -9.45
CA GLN A 317 14.23 -21.48 -9.14
C GLN A 317 13.86 -20.28 -8.26
N LEU A 318 12.85 -19.51 -8.69
CA LEU A 318 12.27 -18.42 -7.91
C LEU A 318 11.45 -18.96 -6.74
N THR A 319 11.49 -18.27 -5.60
CA THR A 319 10.83 -18.71 -4.37
C THR A 319 9.47 -18.03 -4.17
N GLY A 320 8.56 -18.69 -3.46
CA GLY A 320 7.25 -18.16 -3.11
C GLY A 320 7.08 -18.04 -1.59
N LEU A 321 5.82 -18.07 -1.17
CA LEU A 321 5.45 -18.22 0.23
C LEU A 321 6.04 -19.53 0.79
N ASN A 322 6.76 -19.45 1.90
CA ASN A 322 7.31 -20.65 2.55
C ASN A 322 6.25 -21.33 3.45
N ASN A 323 6.57 -22.52 3.95
CA ASN A 323 5.64 -23.30 4.78
C ASN A 323 5.35 -22.63 6.13
N ASP A 324 6.34 -21.97 6.74
CA ASP A 324 6.17 -21.33 8.05
C ASP A 324 5.23 -20.12 7.94
N GLU A 325 5.43 -19.28 6.93
CA GLU A 325 4.54 -18.15 6.61
C GLU A 325 3.11 -18.64 6.33
N PHE A 326 2.97 -19.76 5.61
CA PHE A 326 1.67 -20.36 5.34
C PHE A 326 0.99 -20.88 6.62
N LEU A 327 1.73 -21.56 7.49
CA LEU A 327 1.19 -22.07 8.76
C LEU A 327 0.77 -20.93 9.68
N GLN A 328 1.57 -19.87 9.77
CA GLN A 328 1.21 -18.66 10.51
C GLN A 328 -0.08 -18.02 9.97
N LEU A 329 -0.20 -17.91 8.64
CA LEU A 329 -1.43 -17.41 8.01
C LEU A 329 -2.64 -18.30 8.36
N LYS A 330 -2.50 -19.61 8.21
CA LYS A 330 -3.56 -20.60 8.46
C LYS A 330 -4.04 -20.56 9.91
N GLN A 331 -3.12 -20.45 10.88
CA GLN A 331 -3.42 -20.42 12.31
C GLN A 331 -4.38 -19.29 12.69
N HIS A 332 -4.19 -18.10 12.14
CA HIS A 332 -5.01 -16.93 12.47
C HIS A 332 -6.20 -16.73 11.52
N PHE A 333 -6.21 -17.41 10.38
CA PHE A 333 -7.14 -17.16 9.28
C PHE A 333 -8.60 -17.11 9.72
N LYS A 334 -9.09 -18.19 10.35
CA LYS A 334 -10.51 -18.33 10.76
C LYS A 334 -10.96 -17.16 11.62
N SER A 335 -10.14 -16.78 12.60
CA SER A 335 -10.45 -15.69 13.55
C SER A 335 -10.55 -14.32 12.87
N ILE A 336 -9.83 -14.12 11.77
CA ILE A 336 -9.82 -12.85 11.02
C ILE A 336 -11.02 -12.76 10.07
N ILE A 337 -11.29 -13.83 9.31
CA ILE A 337 -12.32 -13.79 8.26
C ILE A 337 -13.74 -13.95 8.82
N PHE A 338 -13.90 -14.68 9.92
CA PHE A 338 -15.17 -14.92 10.61
C PHE A 338 -15.29 -14.09 11.91
N ASP A 339 -14.87 -12.83 11.87
CA ASP A 339 -15.03 -11.91 12.99
C ASP A 339 -16.51 -11.79 13.39
N SER A 340 -16.78 -11.98 14.68
CA SER A 340 -18.10 -11.89 15.31
C SER A 340 -18.78 -10.53 15.14
N ASN A 341 -18.05 -9.46 14.80
CA ASN A 341 -18.60 -8.12 14.59
C ASN A 341 -19.18 -7.90 13.17
N ASP A 342 -19.19 -8.92 12.32
CA ASP A 342 -19.80 -8.82 10.99
C ASP A 342 -21.33 -8.67 11.14
N GLN A 343 -21.87 -7.51 10.74
CA GLN A 343 -23.28 -7.16 10.91
C GLN A 343 -24.25 -8.20 10.34
N TYR A 344 -23.84 -8.91 9.28
CA TYR A 344 -24.63 -9.97 8.66
C TYR A 344 -24.68 -11.27 9.48
N MET A 345 -23.70 -11.51 10.36
CA MET A 345 -23.76 -12.64 11.29
C MET A 345 -24.74 -12.36 12.43
N MET A 346 -24.81 -11.11 12.91
CA MET A 346 -25.64 -10.73 14.05
C MET A 346 -27.14 -10.96 13.82
N ASP A 347 -27.62 -10.78 12.58
CA ASP A 347 -29.05 -10.89 12.26
C ASP A 347 -29.57 -12.34 12.27
N ASN A 348 -28.69 -13.35 12.14
CA ASN A 348 -29.10 -14.76 12.09
C ASN A 348 -27.98 -15.72 12.56
N LEU A 349 -27.47 -15.45 13.78
CA LEU A 349 -26.32 -16.15 14.36
C LEU A 349 -26.49 -17.67 14.33
N THR A 350 -27.63 -18.22 14.75
CA THR A 350 -27.81 -19.67 14.87
C THR A 350 -27.68 -20.41 13.54
N GLU A 351 -28.37 -19.94 12.49
CA GLU A 351 -28.35 -20.59 11.17
C GLU A 351 -26.98 -20.46 10.51
N TYR A 352 -26.33 -19.32 10.71
CA TYR A 352 -24.96 -19.08 10.28
C TYR A 352 -23.97 -20.05 10.93
N HIS A 353 -24.04 -20.22 12.26
CA HIS A 353 -23.15 -21.13 12.99
C HIS A 353 -23.35 -22.58 12.55
N LEU A 354 -24.60 -23.02 12.38
CA LEU A 354 -24.89 -24.37 11.89
C LEU A 354 -24.34 -24.60 10.48
N GLN A 355 -24.48 -23.63 9.58
CA GLN A 355 -23.89 -23.70 8.23
C GLN A 355 -22.36 -23.77 8.28
N LEU A 356 -21.72 -22.98 9.13
CA LEU A 356 -20.27 -23.02 9.29
C LEU A 356 -19.80 -24.38 9.83
N MET A 357 -20.50 -24.93 10.84
CA MET A 357 -20.20 -26.25 11.39
C MET A 357 -20.34 -27.36 10.35
N ASP A 358 -21.43 -27.37 9.59
CA ASP A 358 -21.66 -28.33 8.50
C ASP A 358 -20.58 -28.22 7.41
N PHE A 359 -20.23 -27.00 7.04
CA PHE A 359 -19.15 -26.75 6.09
C PHE A 359 -17.79 -27.21 6.61
N GLU A 360 -17.50 -26.97 7.89
CA GLU A 360 -16.26 -27.42 8.54
C GLU A 360 -16.14 -28.92 8.55
N GLN A 361 -17.21 -29.64 8.91
CA GLN A 361 -17.23 -31.09 8.78
C GLN A 361 -16.95 -31.50 7.33
N LYS A 362 -17.55 -30.83 6.35
CA LYS A 362 -17.35 -31.15 4.94
C LYS A 362 -15.94 -30.84 4.41
N ILE A 363 -15.19 -29.87 4.94
CA ILE A 363 -13.86 -29.54 4.41
C ILE A 363 -12.70 -30.10 5.25
N LEU A 364 -12.94 -30.38 6.54
CA LEU A 364 -11.93 -30.82 7.51
C LEU A 364 -11.90 -32.33 7.76
N ILE A 365 -12.79 -33.15 7.17
CA ILE A 365 -12.60 -34.62 7.27
C ILE A 365 -11.26 -34.97 6.64
N ASP A 366 -10.38 -35.54 7.45
CA ASP A 366 -9.06 -36.03 7.07
C ASP A 366 -9.20 -37.14 6.02
N ASP A 367 -8.70 -36.90 4.82
CA ASP A 367 -8.14 -38.00 4.05
C ASP A 367 -6.82 -38.38 4.73
N HIS A 368 -6.57 -39.66 4.97
CA HIS A 368 -5.39 -40.20 5.68
C HIS A 368 -4.01 -39.82 5.08
N ASP A 369 -3.96 -38.99 4.04
CA ASP A 369 -2.74 -38.50 3.39
C ASP A 369 -2.67 -36.96 3.50
N SER A 370 -2.03 -36.47 4.57
CA SER A 370 -1.83 -35.04 4.87
C SER A 370 -1.02 -34.29 3.80
N ASN A 371 -0.46 -34.99 2.81
CA ASN A 371 0.32 -34.38 1.73
C ASN A 371 -0.50 -33.94 0.51
N LYS A 372 -1.82 -34.22 0.49
CA LYS A 372 -2.68 -33.87 -0.66
C LYS A 372 -3.82 -32.95 -0.25
N PRO A 373 -4.13 -31.93 -1.06
CA PRO A 373 -5.29 -31.07 -0.79
C PRO A 373 -6.57 -31.88 -0.99
N ARG A 374 -7.55 -31.76 -0.08
CA ARG A 374 -8.89 -32.33 -0.27
C ARG A 374 -9.55 -31.85 -1.57
N TYR A 375 -9.39 -30.57 -1.88
CA TYR A 375 -9.85 -30.00 -3.15
C TYR A 375 -8.67 -29.32 -3.83
N ASP A 376 -8.45 -29.65 -5.09
CA ASP A 376 -7.40 -29.02 -5.90
C ASP A 376 -7.81 -27.58 -6.29
N LEU A 377 -9.12 -27.35 -6.44
CA LEU A 377 -9.69 -26.09 -6.87
C LEU A 377 -10.97 -25.75 -6.10
N ILE A 378 -11.03 -24.53 -5.56
CA ILE A 378 -12.25 -23.91 -5.02
C ILE A 378 -12.79 -22.92 -6.05
N VAL A 379 -14.06 -23.03 -6.39
CA VAL A 379 -14.72 -22.23 -7.42
C VAL A 379 -15.77 -21.34 -6.78
N ASP A 380 -15.62 -20.03 -6.97
CA ASP A 380 -16.59 -19.01 -6.58
C ASP A 380 -17.72 -18.96 -7.61
N GLY A 381 -18.73 -19.81 -7.40
CA GLY A 381 -19.76 -20.06 -8.39
C GLY A 381 -20.58 -18.82 -8.71
N LEU A 382 -20.89 -17.99 -7.72
CA LEU A 382 -21.68 -16.78 -7.93
C LEU A 382 -20.88 -15.73 -8.71
N ASN A 383 -19.66 -15.41 -8.26
CA ASN A 383 -18.82 -14.39 -8.90
C ASN A 383 -18.52 -14.71 -10.37
N ILE A 384 -18.23 -15.98 -10.67
CA ILE A 384 -17.98 -16.44 -12.03
C ILE A 384 -19.23 -16.30 -12.92
N SER A 385 -20.39 -16.65 -12.38
CA SER A 385 -21.67 -16.61 -13.10
C SER A 385 -22.16 -15.19 -13.40
N TYR A 386 -21.84 -14.21 -12.54
CA TYR A 386 -22.24 -12.81 -12.71
C TYR A 386 -21.20 -11.94 -13.43
N ARG A 387 -20.18 -12.56 -14.02
CA ARG A 387 -19.10 -11.85 -14.68
C ARG A 387 -19.62 -11.08 -15.91
N ARG A 388 -19.30 -9.78 -15.96
CA ARG A 388 -19.81 -8.83 -16.96
C ARG A 388 -19.43 -9.23 -18.40
N SER A 389 -20.37 -9.80 -19.16
CA SER A 389 -20.34 -9.74 -20.62
C SER A 389 -20.80 -8.35 -21.05
N LYS A 390 -19.90 -7.49 -21.54
CA LYS A 390 -20.32 -6.23 -22.18
C LYS A 390 -20.98 -6.59 -23.52
N SER A 391 -22.31 -6.51 -23.63
CA SER A 391 -22.95 -6.49 -24.95
C SER A 391 -23.12 -5.05 -25.42
N ILE A 392 -22.82 -4.80 -26.69
CA ILE A 392 -23.12 -3.52 -27.33
C ILE A 392 -24.60 -3.56 -27.69
N VAL A 393 -25.41 -2.69 -27.08
CA VAL A 393 -26.80 -2.51 -27.48
C VAL A 393 -26.87 -1.26 -28.34
N GLN A 394 -27.37 -1.38 -29.57
CA GLN A 394 -27.80 -0.22 -30.33
C GLN A 394 -29.14 0.23 -29.74
N ASP A 395 -29.21 1.44 -29.21
CA ASP A 395 -30.50 2.02 -28.87
C ASP A 395 -31.29 2.36 -30.14
N LYS A 396 -32.58 2.69 -29.96
CA LYS A 396 -33.49 3.05 -31.06
C LYS A 396 -33.06 4.30 -31.85
N THR A 397 -32.03 5.02 -31.40
CA THR A 397 -31.47 6.20 -32.06
C THR A 397 -30.17 5.89 -32.81
N GLY A 398 -29.71 4.63 -32.82
CA GLY A 398 -28.47 4.21 -33.48
C GLY A 398 -27.19 4.55 -32.71
N LEU A 399 -27.31 5.10 -31.50
CA LEU A 399 -26.19 5.38 -30.61
C LEU A 399 -25.78 4.09 -29.88
N ARG A 400 -24.48 3.77 -29.93
CA ARG A 400 -23.91 2.63 -29.21
C ARG A 400 -23.92 2.95 -27.71
N THR A 401 -24.89 2.43 -26.98
CA THR A 401 -24.95 2.52 -25.52
C THR A 401 -24.61 1.16 -24.90
N PHE A 402 -23.71 1.16 -23.93
CA PHE A 402 -23.40 -0.04 -23.14
C PHE A 402 -24.52 -0.27 -22.13
N ALA A 403 -25.56 -1.01 -22.51
CA ALA A 403 -26.63 -1.38 -21.58
C ALA A 403 -26.33 -2.72 -20.89
N LYS A 404 -26.44 -2.74 -19.56
CA LYS A 404 -26.35 -3.96 -18.75
C LYS A 404 -27.68 -4.71 -18.84
N VAL A 405 -27.75 -5.79 -19.62
CA VAL A 405 -28.92 -6.68 -19.62
C VAL A 405 -28.42 -8.11 -19.47
N TYR A 406 -28.74 -8.76 -18.35
CA TYR A 406 -28.58 -10.19 -18.17
C TYR A 406 -29.94 -10.86 -18.30
N LYS A 407 -30.03 -11.95 -19.07
CA LYS A 407 -31.09 -12.93 -18.85
C LYS A 407 -30.54 -13.99 -17.90
N VAL A 408 -31.36 -14.48 -16.96
CA VAL A 408 -30.97 -15.53 -16.00
C VAL A 408 -30.40 -16.78 -16.70
N LYS A 409 -30.90 -17.09 -17.91
CA LYS A 409 -30.39 -18.18 -18.77
C LYS A 409 -28.92 -17.98 -19.20
N ASP A 410 -28.46 -16.73 -19.30
CA ASP A 410 -27.08 -16.42 -19.69
C ASP A 410 -26.13 -16.55 -18.49
N ILE A 411 -26.63 -16.31 -17.27
CA ILE A 411 -25.88 -16.42 -16.00
C ILE A 411 -25.60 -17.90 -15.65
N ASP A 412 -26.62 -18.76 -15.70
CA ASP A 412 -26.49 -20.20 -15.45
C ASP A 412 -25.52 -20.88 -16.45
N ASN A 413 -25.61 -20.50 -17.73
CA ASN A 413 -24.70 -21.02 -18.75
C ASN A 413 -23.25 -20.54 -18.59
N GLN A 414 -23.03 -19.37 -17.97
CA GLN A 414 -21.71 -18.74 -17.95
C GLN A 414 -20.69 -19.53 -17.14
N ILE A 415 -21.07 -20.01 -15.95
CA ILE A 415 -20.19 -20.85 -15.13
C ILE A 415 -19.83 -22.15 -15.84
N VAL A 416 -20.81 -22.82 -16.44
CA VAL A 416 -20.59 -24.05 -17.22
C VAL A 416 -19.64 -23.78 -18.38
N THR A 417 -19.89 -22.70 -19.13
CA THR A 417 -19.05 -22.29 -20.26
C THR A 417 -17.60 -22.06 -19.83
N ILE A 418 -17.38 -21.35 -18.71
CA ILE A 418 -16.03 -21.07 -18.21
C ILE A 418 -15.33 -22.35 -17.75
N MET A 419 -16.05 -23.24 -17.06
CA MET A 419 -15.47 -24.49 -16.58
C MET A 419 -15.11 -25.45 -17.72
N GLU A 420 -15.98 -25.58 -18.73
CA GLU A 420 -15.79 -26.46 -19.89
C GLU A 420 -14.76 -25.91 -20.89
N GLN A 421 -14.82 -24.63 -21.27
CA GLN A 421 -13.89 -24.04 -22.24
C GLN A 421 -12.44 -24.05 -21.74
N ASN A 422 -12.23 -24.08 -20.42
CA ASN A 422 -10.89 -24.13 -19.82
C ASN A 422 -10.50 -25.52 -19.34
N TYR A 423 -11.27 -26.56 -19.71
CA TYR A 423 -10.99 -27.96 -19.40
C TYR A 423 -10.70 -28.21 -17.91
N LEU A 424 -11.43 -27.54 -17.02
CA LEU A 424 -11.11 -27.56 -15.58
C LEU A 424 -11.25 -28.97 -14.99
N MET A 425 -12.26 -29.72 -15.41
CA MET A 425 -12.52 -31.08 -14.96
C MET A 425 -11.45 -32.09 -15.41
N SER A 426 -10.70 -31.77 -16.48
CA SER A 426 -9.55 -32.57 -16.90
C SER A 426 -8.26 -32.20 -16.16
N LYS A 427 -8.18 -30.96 -15.68
CA LYS A 427 -7.00 -30.41 -15.01
C LYS A 427 -7.01 -30.64 -13.49
N TYR A 428 -8.19 -30.63 -12.88
CA TYR A 428 -8.39 -30.73 -11.44
C TYR A 428 -9.26 -31.94 -11.14
N LYS A 429 -8.79 -32.81 -10.23
CA LYS A 429 -9.50 -34.05 -9.90
C LYS A 429 -10.64 -33.78 -8.94
N ARG A 430 -10.44 -32.86 -7.98
CA ARG A 430 -11.39 -32.52 -6.93
C ARG A 430 -11.67 -31.03 -6.92
N ILE A 431 -12.89 -30.64 -7.26
CA ILE A 431 -13.36 -29.26 -7.37
C ILE A 431 -14.48 -29.03 -6.36
N LEU A 432 -14.31 -28.06 -5.46
CA LEU A 432 -15.40 -27.57 -4.61
C LEU A 432 -16.03 -26.34 -5.26
N LEU A 433 -17.29 -26.44 -5.68
CA LEU A 433 -18.04 -25.32 -6.23
C LEU A 433 -18.93 -24.73 -5.13
N ILE A 434 -18.61 -23.51 -4.69
CA ILE A 434 -19.37 -22.80 -3.68
C ILE A 434 -20.35 -21.86 -4.38
N GLY A 435 -21.63 -22.04 -4.13
CA GLY A 435 -22.71 -21.22 -4.68
C GLY A 435 -23.71 -20.82 -3.59
N ARG A 436 -24.86 -20.31 -4.02
CA ARG A 436 -25.95 -19.85 -3.16
C ARG A 436 -27.22 -20.68 -3.36
N GLN A 437 -28.09 -20.74 -2.35
CA GLN A 437 -29.31 -21.53 -2.40
C GLN A 437 -30.21 -21.21 -3.60
N HIS A 438 -30.32 -19.95 -4.03
CA HIS A 438 -31.08 -19.62 -5.23
C HIS A 438 -30.54 -20.30 -6.51
N MET A 439 -29.25 -20.65 -6.55
CA MET A 439 -28.62 -21.40 -7.66
C MET A 439 -29.09 -22.86 -7.71
N LYS A 440 -29.82 -23.37 -6.71
CA LYS A 440 -30.42 -24.72 -6.74
C LYS A 440 -31.37 -24.92 -7.93
N SER A 441 -31.96 -23.83 -8.41
CA SER A 441 -32.87 -23.82 -9.56
C SER A 441 -32.17 -23.72 -10.92
N TRP A 442 -30.85 -23.59 -10.95
CA TRP A 442 -30.07 -23.40 -12.16
C TRP A 442 -29.81 -24.74 -12.86
N PHE A 443 -30.40 -24.87 -14.05
CA PHE A 443 -30.50 -26.14 -14.76
C PHE A 443 -29.14 -26.60 -15.29
N GLN A 444 -28.34 -25.69 -15.85
CA GLN A 444 -27.08 -26.04 -16.50
C GLN A 444 -26.00 -26.36 -15.47
N LEU A 445 -25.92 -25.58 -14.40
CA LEU A 445 -25.10 -25.90 -13.23
C LEU A 445 -25.44 -27.29 -12.67
N LYS A 446 -26.73 -27.58 -12.44
CA LYS A 446 -27.16 -28.89 -11.93
C LYS A 446 -26.75 -30.02 -12.87
N ARG A 447 -26.96 -29.84 -14.17
CA ARG A 447 -26.60 -30.83 -15.20
C ARG A 447 -25.08 -31.08 -15.23
N MET A 448 -24.27 -30.04 -15.16
CA MET A 448 -22.80 -30.17 -15.12
C MET A 448 -22.35 -30.92 -13.86
N CYS A 449 -22.87 -30.56 -12.68
CA CYS A 449 -22.54 -31.26 -11.43
C CYS A 449 -22.98 -32.74 -11.46
N GLN A 450 -24.12 -33.06 -12.09
CA GLN A 450 -24.58 -34.43 -12.29
C GLN A 450 -23.73 -35.21 -13.31
N HIS A 451 -23.17 -34.53 -14.31
CA HIS A 451 -22.30 -35.17 -15.29
C HIS A 451 -20.90 -35.47 -14.71
N TYR A 452 -20.40 -34.58 -13.85
CA TYR A 452 -19.08 -34.67 -13.23
C TYR A 452 -19.16 -34.92 -11.72
N THR A 453 -20.04 -35.82 -11.26
CA THR A 453 -20.27 -36.09 -9.82
C THR A 453 -19.03 -36.55 -9.06
N ASN A 454 -18.08 -37.17 -9.75
CA ASN A 454 -16.84 -37.66 -9.14
C ASN A 454 -15.74 -36.59 -9.06
N SER A 455 -16.00 -35.39 -9.60
CA SER A 455 -15.02 -34.31 -9.68
C SER A 455 -15.52 -33.00 -9.09
N ILE A 456 -16.84 -32.75 -9.10
CA ILE A 456 -17.44 -31.49 -8.63
C ILE A 456 -18.33 -31.75 -7.42
N ASP A 457 -17.90 -31.24 -6.28
CA ASP A 457 -18.72 -31.14 -5.08
C ASP A 457 -19.40 -29.77 -5.03
N LEU A 458 -20.72 -29.75 -5.18
CA LEU A 458 -21.51 -28.53 -5.05
C LEU A 458 -21.81 -28.24 -3.58
N ASN A 459 -21.57 -27.00 -3.15
CA ASN A 459 -21.93 -26.51 -1.82
C ASN A 459 -22.73 -25.21 -1.91
N LEU A 460 -24.00 -25.24 -1.54
CA LEU A 460 -24.89 -24.08 -1.62
C LEU A 460 -25.05 -23.43 -0.25
N LEU A 461 -24.50 -22.23 -0.09
CA LEU A 461 -24.65 -21.39 1.10
C LEU A 461 -25.99 -20.67 1.10
N LEU A 462 -26.39 -20.12 2.25
CA LEU A 462 -27.59 -19.28 2.32
C LEU A 462 -27.40 -18.04 1.45
N ASP A 463 -28.47 -17.53 0.87
CA ASP A 463 -28.39 -16.39 -0.05
C ASP A 463 -27.82 -15.11 0.59
N ARG A 464 -27.96 -14.98 1.92
CA ARG A 464 -27.48 -13.82 2.69
C ARG A 464 -26.07 -13.98 3.29
N THR A 465 -25.46 -15.17 3.22
CA THR A 465 -24.12 -15.43 3.75
C THR A 465 -23.06 -14.57 3.02
N ARG A 466 -21.84 -14.41 3.54
CA ARG A 466 -20.68 -13.94 2.75
C ARG A 466 -19.90 -15.16 2.27
N ASP A 467 -20.01 -15.48 0.99
CA ASP A 467 -19.36 -16.64 0.35
C ASP A 467 -17.84 -16.53 0.32
N ASP A 468 -17.29 -15.32 0.16
CA ASP A 468 -15.84 -15.08 0.19
C ASP A 468 -15.15 -15.74 1.39
N ASN A 469 -15.77 -15.66 2.58
CA ASN A 469 -15.21 -16.26 3.79
C ASN A 469 -15.08 -17.78 3.64
N TYR A 470 -16.08 -18.45 3.09
CA TYR A 470 -16.10 -19.90 2.90
C TYR A 470 -15.14 -20.35 1.80
N ILE A 471 -15.05 -19.57 0.72
CA ILE A 471 -14.11 -19.79 -0.39
C ILE A 471 -12.66 -19.73 0.10
N LEU A 472 -12.32 -18.62 0.78
CA LEU A 472 -10.99 -18.40 1.32
C LEU A 472 -10.65 -19.43 2.40
N TYR A 473 -11.62 -19.77 3.26
CA TYR A 473 -11.43 -20.75 4.33
C TYR A 473 -11.23 -22.18 3.82
N ALA A 474 -11.91 -22.59 2.75
CA ALA A 474 -11.66 -23.88 2.13
C ALA A 474 -10.28 -23.93 1.48
N ALA A 475 -9.87 -22.83 0.82
CA ALA A 475 -8.60 -22.77 0.11
C ALA A 475 -7.38 -22.76 1.03
N ILE A 476 -7.46 -22.10 2.20
CA ILE A 476 -6.33 -22.03 3.14
C ILE A 476 -6.02 -23.38 3.82
N GLN A 477 -6.88 -24.39 3.69
CA GLN A 477 -6.65 -25.67 4.36
C GLN A 477 -5.40 -26.39 3.85
N HIS A 478 -4.99 -26.16 2.59
CA HIS A 478 -3.81 -26.80 2.02
C HIS A 478 -3.03 -25.82 1.12
N PRO A 479 -1.68 -25.83 1.14
CA PRO A 479 -0.87 -24.85 0.41
C PRO A 479 -0.96 -24.99 -1.11
N GLN A 480 -1.49 -26.09 -1.66
CA GLN A 480 -1.61 -26.32 -3.11
C GLN A 480 -3.01 -26.02 -3.68
N THR A 481 -4.00 -25.72 -2.84
CA THR A 481 -5.38 -25.50 -3.30
C THR A 481 -5.49 -24.15 -4.03
N MET A 482 -6.04 -24.19 -5.24
CA MET A 482 -6.25 -23.01 -6.08
C MET A 482 -7.64 -22.40 -5.87
N ILE A 483 -7.79 -21.12 -6.19
CA ILE A 483 -9.06 -20.39 -6.10
C ILE A 483 -9.42 -19.87 -7.49
N LEU A 484 -10.60 -20.17 -8.00
CA LEU A 484 -11.14 -19.50 -9.18
C LEU A 484 -12.19 -18.48 -8.75
N SER A 485 -11.83 -17.20 -8.83
CA SER A 485 -12.72 -16.06 -8.61
C SER A 485 -12.19 -14.83 -9.35
N SER A 486 -13.08 -13.94 -9.81
CA SER A 486 -12.71 -12.62 -10.32
C SER A 486 -12.73 -11.54 -9.24
N ASP A 487 -13.08 -11.87 -7.99
CA ASP A 487 -12.98 -10.92 -6.88
C ASP A 487 -11.53 -10.65 -6.49
N HIS A 488 -11.18 -9.42 -6.15
CA HIS A 488 -9.85 -9.09 -5.66
C HIS A 488 -9.69 -9.32 -4.15
N PHE A 489 -10.79 -9.62 -3.43
CA PHE A 489 -10.83 -9.80 -1.98
C PHE A 489 -10.21 -8.61 -1.22
N LYS A 490 -10.41 -7.38 -1.72
CA LYS A 490 -9.81 -6.17 -1.14
C LYS A 490 -10.26 -5.96 0.31
N ASP A 491 -11.52 -6.26 0.60
CA ASP A 491 -12.06 -6.16 1.96
C ASP A 491 -11.35 -7.13 2.93
N HIS A 492 -11.08 -8.36 2.50
CA HIS A 492 -10.33 -9.33 3.30
C HIS A 492 -8.86 -8.94 3.43
N GLN A 493 -8.22 -8.46 2.35
CA GLN A 493 -6.86 -7.92 2.44
C GLN A 493 -6.78 -6.83 3.53
N ASN A 494 -7.76 -5.92 3.56
CA ASN A 494 -7.86 -4.90 4.60
C ASN A 494 -8.09 -5.50 5.99
N LYS A 495 -8.96 -6.51 6.14
CA LYS A 495 -9.15 -7.21 7.43
C LYS A 495 -7.85 -7.79 7.99
N PHE A 496 -7.02 -8.44 7.16
CA PHE A 496 -5.72 -8.98 7.60
C PHE A 496 -4.73 -7.87 7.97
N ILE A 497 -4.71 -6.77 7.21
CA ILE A 497 -3.91 -5.58 7.52
C ILE A 497 -4.36 -4.95 8.84
N ASP A 498 -5.66 -4.80 9.04
CA ASP A 498 -6.24 -4.18 10.23
C ASP A 498 -6.05 -5.07 11.47
N TRP A 499 -6.19 -6.39 11.33
CA TRP A 499 -5.87 -7.34 12.40
C TRP A 499 -4.41 -7.18 12.85
N TYR A 500 -3.48 -7.10 11.89
CA TYR A 500 -2.05 -6.89 12.14
C TYR A 500 -1.78 -5.53 12.83
N ARG A 501 -2.57 -4.49 12.50
CA ARG A 501 -2.46 -3.17 13.14
C ARG A 501 -3.06 -3.13 14.55
N ASN A 502 -4.18 -3.83 14.78
CA ASN A 502 -5.00 -3.68 15.98
C ASN A 502 -4.63 -4.66 17.11
N ASN A 503 -4.41 -5.95 16.81
CA ASN A 503 -4.12 -6.98 17.83
C ASN A 503 -2.69 -6.93 18.40
N ASN A 504 -1.88 -5.97 17.96
CA ASN A 504 -0.59 -5.65 18.56
C ASN A 504 -0.69 -4.57 19.66
N SER A 505 -1.91 -4.20 20.08
CA SER A 505 -2.15 -3.23 21.17
C SER A 505 -2.54 -3.88 22.51
N SER A 506 -2.87 -5.18 22.54
CA SER A 506 -3.54 -5.82 23.69
C SER A 506 -2.79 -7.00 24.34
N MET A 507 -1.61 -7.39 23.85
CA MET A 507 -0.78 -8.42 24.50
C MET A 507 0.60 -7.84 24.81
N ILE A 508 0.71 -7.27 26.01
CA ILE A 508 1.89 -6.57 26.57
C ILE A 508 2.51 -7.44 27.68
N ASP A 509 2.68 -8.73 27.45
CA ASP A 509 3.38 -9.60 28.40
C ASP A 509 4.16 -10.64 27.59
N ASN A 510 5.33 -10.24 27.08
CA ASN A 510 6.58 -11.02 27.09
C ASN A 510 7.66 -10.32 26.25
N ASP A 511 8.86 -10.32 26.81
CA ASP A 511 10.09 -9.59 26.44
C ASP A 511 10.75 -10.04 25.12
N ASP A 512 10.05 -10.80 24.27
CA ASP A 512 10.63 -11.27 23.02
C ASP A 512 10.37 -10.26 21.89
N ASN A 513 11.45 -9.63 21.44
CA ASN A 513 11.55 -8.81 20.22
C ASN A 513 11.23 -9.58 18.92
N GLU A 514 10.39 -10.63 18.98
CA GLU A 514 9.96 -11.37 17.81
C GLU A 514 9.13 -10.44 16.92
N ILE A 515 9.72 -10.10 15.76
CA ILE A 515 9.05 -9.40 14.68
C ILE A 515 7.89 -10.31 14.25
N ARG A 516 6.69 -10.02 14.74
CA ARG A 516 5.49 -10.76 14.35
C ARG A 516 5.32 -10.70 12.83
N PRO A 517 4.92 -11.81 12.20
CA PRO A 517 4.76 -11.88 10.76
C PRO A 517 3.68 -10.90 10.28
N ASN A 518 3.97 -10.15 9.21
CA ASN A 518 3.01 -9.27 8.56
C ASN A 518 1.94 -10.10 7.83
N LEU A 519 0.91 -10.53 8.55
CA LEU A 519 -0.16 -11.38 8.02
C LEU A 519 -0.91 -10.74 6.85
N GLY A 520 -0.99 -9.40 6.78
CA GLY A 520 -1.55 -8.68 5.64
C GLY A 520 -0.73 -8.91 4.36
N LEU A 521 0.60 -8.76 4.45
CA LEU A 521 1.51 -9.02 3.34
C LEU A 521 1.52 -10.51 2.95
N ILE A 522 1.56 -11.40 3.95
CA ILE A 522 1.53 -12.85 3.73
C ILE A 522 0.22 -13.27 3.06
N PHE A 523 -0.93 -12.78 3.51
CA PHE A 523 -2.23 -13.04 2.89
C PHE A 523 -2.26 -12.57 1.43
N LYS A 524 -1.77 -11.36 1.17
CA LYS A 524 -1.69 -10.80 -0.19
C LYS A 524 -0.82 -11.67 -1.11
N ARG A 525 0.34 -12.13 -0.63
CA ARG A 525 1.24 -13.04 -1.36
C ARG A 525 0.60 -14.40 -1.62
N TRP A 526 0.02 -14.99 -0.58
CA TRP A 526 -0.73 -16.24 -0.67
C TRP A 526 -1.83 -16.15 -1.73
N LEU A 527 -2.71 -15.15 -1.63
CA LEU A 527 -3.81 -14.95 -2.58
C LEU A 527 -3.31 -14.80 -4.02
N LYS A 528 -2.28 -13.96 -4.25
CA LYS A 528 -1.67 -13.78 -5.57
C LYS A 528 -1.07 -15.06 -6.16
N SER A 529 -0.67 -16.01 -5.32
CA SER A 529 -0.10 -17.30 -5.74
C SER A 529 -1.13 -18.41 -5.95
N ARG A 530 -2.38 -18.20 -5.53
CA ARG A 530 -3.46 -19.22 -5.58
C ARG A 530 -4.64 -18.83 -6.44
N GLN A 531 -4.83 -17.55 -6.68
CA GLN A 531 -5.99 -17.07 -7.40
C GLN A 531 -5.82 -17.15 -8.92
N ILE A 532 -6.67 -17.97 -9.54
CA ILE A 532 -6.94 -18.00 -10.96
C ILE A 532 -8.03 -16.96 -11.24
N ARG A 533 -7.73 -16.04 -12.16
CA ARG A 533 -8.67 -15.00 -12.61
C ARG A 533 -9.14 -15.29 -14.02
N ILE A 534 -10.26 -14.71 -14.41
CA ILE A 534 -10.74 -14.81 -15.79
C ILE A 534 -10.32 -13.54 -16.54
N GLU A 535 -9.63 -13.69 -17.67
CA GLU A 535 -9.03 -12.61 -18.47
C GLU A 535 -10.06 -11.63 -19.01
N GLN A 536 -9.86 -10.32 -18.80
CA GLN A 536 -10.84 -9.31 -19.22
C GLN A 536 -11.17 -9.39 -20.71
N GLY A 537 -12.46 -9.50 -21.04
CA GLY A 537 -12.94 -9.54 -22.42
C GLY A 537 -12.82 -10.91 -23.11
N SER A 538 -12.33 -11.94 -22.43
CA SER A 538 -12.35 -13.33 -22.89
C SER A 538 -12.91 -14.25 -21.78
N ASN A 539 -13.16 -15.53 -22.10
CA ASN A 539 -13.47 -16.56 -21.09
C ASN A 539 -12.22 -17.36 -20.67
N LEU A 540 -11.03 -16.94 -21.09
CA LEU A 540 -9.79 -17.63 -20.79
C LEU A 540 -9.36 -17.36 -19.34
N LEU A 541 -8.67 -18.33 -18.74
CA LEU A 541 -8.15 -18.21 -17.39
C LEU A 541 -6.71 -17.69 -17.36
N GLN A 542 -6.49 -16.70 -16.51
CA GLN A 542 -5.19 -16.23 -16.10
C GLN A 542 -4.74 -16.98 -14.85
N TYR A 543 -3.75 -17.85 -15.02
CA TYR A 543 -3.13 -18.58 -13.91
C TYR A 543 -2.09 -17.71 -13.18
N PRO A 544 -2.03 -17.81 -11.84
CA PRO A 544 -1.08 -17.05 -11.02
C PRO A 544 0.34 -17.61 -11.13
N ASN A 545 1.32 -16.82 -10.70
CA ASN A 545 2.68 -17.30 -10.49
C ASN A 545 2.75 -18.09 -9.18
N GLN A 546 3.44 -19.22 -9.17
CA GLN A 546 3.69 -20.03 -7.96
C GLN A 546 4.85 -19.50 -7.11
N PHE A 547 5.39 -18.33 -7.48
CA PHE A 547 6.51 -17.65 -6.83
C PHE A 547 6.18 -16.16 -6.65
N ASP A 548 6.90 -15.49 -5.74
CA ASP A 548 6.67 -14.10 -5.42
C ASP A 548 7.10 -13.18 -6.58
N ILE A 549 6.30 -12.14 -6.84
CA ILE A 549 6.67 -11.02 -7.71
C ILE A 549 7.51 -10.05 -6.87
N LYS A 550 8.78 -10.39 -6.66
CA LYS A 550 9.79 -9.59 -5.96
C LYS A 550 11.15 -9.73 -6.63
N ILE A 551 12.11 -8.90 -6.25
CA ILE A 551 13.51 -9.11 -6.64
C ILE A 551 14.00 -10.41 -5.99
N HIS A 552 14.37 -11.42 -6.75
CA HIS A 552 14.98 -12.64 -6.20
C HIS A 552 16.49 -12.53 -6.23
N PHE A 553 17.11 -12.99 -5.15
CA PHE A 553 18.53 -12.89 -4.90
C PHE A 553 19.10 -14.28 -4.68
N HIS A 554 20.01 -14.73 -5.55
CA HIS A 554 20.65 -16.04 -5.46
C HIS A 554 22.17 -15.84 -5.39
N HIS A 555 22.83 -16.61 -4.54
CA HIS A 555 24.30 -16.70 -4.59
C HIS A 555 24.66 -17.84 -5.55
N SER A 556 25.82 -17.72 -6.21
CA SER A 556 26.39 -18.87 -6.91
C SER A 556 26.70 -19.97 -5.88
N ASN A 557 26.53 -21.24 -6.27
CA ASN A 557 26.82 -22.38 -5.40
C ASN A 557 28.31 -22.49 -5.05
N ASP A 558 29.17 -21.78 -5.79
CA ASP A 558 30.58 -21.66 -5.48
C ASP A 558 30.76 -20.57 -4.41
N ASN A 559 31.09 -20.98 -3.19
CA ASN A 559 31.34 -20.17 -1.98
C ASN A 559 32.48 -19.13 -2.09
N SER A 560 32.72 -18.55 -3.26
CA SER A 560 33.65 -17.44 -3.42
C SER A 560 32.95 -16.14 -3.00
N GLU A 561 33.38 -15.55 -1.88
CA GLU A 561 32.92 -14.25 -1.37
C GLU A 561 33.08 -13.08 -2.36
N SER A 562 33.72 -13.32 -3.52
CA SER A 562 34.01 -12.34 -4.56
C SER A 562 32.98 -12.25 -5.70
N GLU A 563 32.00 -13.16 -5.79
CA GLU A 563 31.06 -13.18 -6.90
C GLU A 563 29.80 -12.34 -6.65
N LEU A 564 29.37 -11.58 -7.65
CA LEU A 564 28.11 -10.86 -7.60
C LEU A 564 26.93 -11.85 -7.59
N PRO A 565 25.88 -11.56 -6.82
CA PRO A 565 24.70 -12.41 -6.75
C PRO A 565 23.96 -12.45 -8.10
N ILE A 566 23.27 -13.54 -8.39
CA ILE A 566 22.33 -13.60 -9.51
C ILE A 566 21.02 -12.93 -9.08
N LEU A 567 20.56 -11.95 -9.86
CA LEU A 567 19.33 -11.20 -9.58
C LEU A 567 18.24 -11.55 -10.60
N HIS A 568 17.03 -11.82 -10.12
CA HIS A 568 15.83 -11.86 -10.95
C HIS A 568 14.91 -10.71 -10.58
N ILE A 569 14.67 -9.80 -11.53
CA ILE A 569 14.03 -8.53 -11.24
C ILE A 569 12.70 -8.48 -12.00
N PRO A 570 11.55 -8.37 -11.30
CA PRO A 570 10.25 -8.27 -11.94
C PRO A 570 10.01 -6.86 -12.46
N VAL A 571 9.49 -6.78 -13.68
CA VAL A 571 9.24 -5.51 -14.38
C VAL A 571 7.80 -5.46 -14.88
N VAL A 572 7.12 -4.36 -14.63
CA VAL A 572 5.79 -4.05 -15.17
C VAL A 572 5.94 -3.73 -16.66
N LEU A 573 5.48 -4.66 -17.51
CA LEU A 573 5.40 -4.49 -18.96
C LEU A 573 4.15 -3.70 -19.36
N ILE A 574 3.03 -3.98 -18.69
CA ILE A 574 1.75 -3.31 -18.90
C ILE A 574 1.15 -3.06 -17.52
N PRO A 575 1.01 -1.78 -17.10
CA PRO A 575 0.31 -1.44 -15.88
C PRO A 575 -1.14 -1.91 -15.93
N ASP A 576 -1.68 -2.25 -14.78
CA ASP A 576 -3.09 -2.59 -14.65
C ASP A 576 -3.89 -1.28 -14.75
N PRO A 577 -4.81 -1.14 -15.72
CA PRO A 577 -5.59 0.08 -15.86
C PRO A 577 -6.55 0.35 -14.68
N TYR A 578 -6.76 -0.63 -13.80
CA TYR A 578 -7.70 -0.55 -12.69
C TYR A 578 -7.05 -0.61 -11.29
N ASP A 579 -5.73 -0.61 -11.22
CA ASP A 579 -4.96 -0.56 -9.96
C ASP A 579 -5.38 -1.68 -8.96
N ASN A 580 -5.50 -2.90 -9.48
CA ASN A 580 -5.77 -4.11 -8.70
C ASN A 580 -4.52 -4.99 -8.54
N ASP A 581 -3.34 -4.41 -8.78
CA ASP A 581 -2.04 -5.09 -8.85
C ASP A 581 -1.94 -6.21 -9.91
N ASP A 582 -2.80 -6.23 -10.94
CA ASP A 582 -2.77 -7.23 -12.04
C ASP A 582 -1.84 -6.83 -13.19
N HIS A 583 -0.69 -6.28 -12.83
CA HIS A 583 0.30 -5.87 -13.82
C HIS A 583 0.77 -7.06 -14.66
N LYS A 584 0.93 -6.84 -15.97
CA LYS A 584 1.64 -7.81 -16.80
C LYS A 584 3.12 -7.72 -16.47
N ILE A 585 3.66 -8.76 -15.83
CA ILE A 585 5.06 -8.81 -15.38
C ILE A 585 5.95 -9.53 -16.41
N GLY A 586 7.11 -8.94 -16.69
CA GLY A 586 8.27 -9.57 -17.31
C GLY A 586 9.41 -9.69 -16.30
N TRP A 587 10.48 -10.38 -16.67
CA TRP A 587 11.60 -10.66 -15.77
C TRP A 587 12.93 -10.34 -16.44
N ILE A 588 13.85 -9.82 -15.63
CA ILE A 588 15.25 -9.63 -16.02
C ILE A 588 16.11 -10.58 -15.18
N CYS A 589 17.01 -11.31 -15.82
CA CYS A 589 18.07 -12.05 -15.14
C CYS A 589 19.38 -11.26 -15.28
N ALA A 590 20.04 -10.95 -14.16
CA ALA A 590 21.37 -10.33 -14.15
C ALA A 590 22.38 -11.26 -13.46
N MET A 591 23.49 -11.55 -14.14
CA MET A 591 24.57 -12.42 -13.65
C MET A 591 25.94 -11.91 -14.10
N ASP A 592 26.97 -12.18 -13.30
CA ASP A 592 28.35 -11.76 -13.61
C ASP A 592 29.02 -12.69 -14.63
N LYS A 593 28.78 -14.00 -14.52
CA LYS A 593 29.28 -15.03 -15.43
C LYS A 593 28.10 -15.83 -15.98
N LEU A 594 28.18 -16.25 -17.24
CA LEU A 594 27.23 -17.21 -17.80
C LEU A 594 27.40 -18.55 -17.06
N ASN A 595 26.33 -19.02 -16.43
CA ASN A 595 26.24 -20.42 -16.06
C ASN A 595 26.23 -21.21 -17.37
N LYS A 596 27.32 -21.90 -17.70
CA LYS A 596 27.29 -22.89 -18.77
C LYS A 596 26.35 -23.99 -18.30
N THR A 597 25.11 -23.93 -18.75
CA THR A 597 24.20 -25.08 -18.71
C THR A 597 24.87 -26.20 -19.52
N GLN A 598 25.22 -27.28 -18.82
CA GLN A 598 25.56 -28.57 -19.44
C GLN A 598 24.30 -29.22 -19.99
#